data_AF-A0A2W4S6M6-F1
#
_entry.id   AF-A0A2W4S6M6-F1
#
_cell.length_a   1.000
_cell.length_b   1.000
_cell.length_c   1.000
_cell.angle_alpha   90.00
_cell.angle_beta   90.00
_cell.angle_gamma   90.00
#
_symmetry.space_group_name_H-M   'P 1'
#
loop_
_entity.id
_entity.type
_entity.pdbx_description
1 polymer ?
#
loop_
_entity_poly.entity_id
_entity_poly.type
_entity_poly.pdbx_seq_one_letter_code
_entity_poly.pdbx_strand_id
1 'polypeptide(L)' 'MSSTLVWIALGAGWVLAASGGGAVLALLVRRAIPGASFARLWAFYAALLALGSAAFFAIGFW' A
#
# COMPACT_ATOMS: atom_id res chain seq x y z
N MET A 1 3.82 0.78 27.25
CA MET A 1 3.00 1.25 26.11
C MET A 1 1.75 0.39 26.06
N SER A 2 0.55 0.97 25.88
CA SER A 2 -0.66 0.14 25.73
C SER A 2 -0.59 -0.62 24.41
N SER A 3 -1.03 -1.88 24.41
CA SER A 3 -1.07 -2.74 23.22
C SER A 3 -1.84 -2.10 22.06
N THR A 4 -2.87 -1.32 22.37
CA THR A 4 -3.66 -0.55 21.40
C THR A 4 -2.80 0.44 20.60
N LEU A 5 -1.88 1.17 21.25
CA LEU A 5 -1.03 2.13 20.56
C LEU A 5 -0.04 1.45 19.60
N VAL A 6 0.42 0.25 19.95
CA VAL A 6 1.31 -0.55 19.08
C VAL A 6 0.58 -0.97 17.81
N TRP A 7 -0.65 -1.47 17.92
CA TRP A 7 -1.45 -1.86 16.77
C TRP A 7 -1.83 -0.67 15.87
N ILE A 8 -2.14 0.48 16.45
CA ILE A 8 -2.39 1.71 15.69
C ILE A 8 -1.14 2.15 14.94
N ALA A 9 0.03 2.15 15.59
CA ALA A 9 1.29 2.53 14.96
C ALA A 9 1.68 1.57 13.81
N LEU A 10 1.48 0.26 14.00
CA LEU A 10 1.70 -0.74 12.96
C LEU A 10 0.74 -0.55 11.78
N GLY A 11 -0.54 -0.32 12.05
CA GLY A 11 -1.54 -0.04 11.01
C GLY A 11 -1.23 1.23 10.23
N ALA A 12 -0.82 2.30 10.90
CA ALA A 12 -0.41 3.55 10.26
C ALA A 12 0.85 3.36 9.41
N GLY A 13 1.88 2.68 9.96
CA GLY A 13 3.10 2.34 9.23
C GLY A 13 2.83 1.48 8.00
N TRP A 14 1.88 0.55 8.11
CA TRP A 14 1.45 -0.30 7.01
C TRP A 14 0.77 0.49 5.89
N VAL A 15 -0.18 1.37 6.22
CA VAL A 15 -0.83 2.27 5.24
C VAL A 15 0.20 3.17 4.55
N LEU A 16 1.14 3.73 5.31
CA LEU A 16 2.22 4.56 4.75
C LEU A 16 3.11 3.76 3.80
N ALA A 17 3.52 2.55 4.18
CA ALA A 17 4.33 1.67 3.33
C ALA A 17 3.61 1.28 2.03
N ALA A 18 2.32 0.92 2.12
CA ALA A 18 1.51 0.59 0.95
C ALA A 18 1.32 1.79 0.02
N SER A 19 1.07 2.97 0.57
CA SER A 19 0.91 4.22 -0.19
C SER A 19 2.22 4.65 -0.87
N GLY A 20 3.37 4.49 -0.19
CA GLY A 20 4.70 4.75 -0.73
C GLY A 20 5.07 3.79 -1.86
N GLY A 21 4.89 2.48 -1.65
CA GLY A 21 5.10 1.46 -2.69
C GLY A 21 4.19 1.68 -3.90
N GLY A 22 2.92 2.04 -3.66
CA GLY A 22 1.96 2.39 -4.70
C GLY A 22 2.39 3.62 -5.50
N ALA A 23 3.01 4.61 -4.87
CA ALA A 23 3.50 5.82 -5.55
C ALA A 23 4.66 5.50 -6.49
N VAL A 24 5.60 4.66 -6.04
CA VAL A 24 6.72 4.21 -6.85
C VAL A 24 6.23 3.43 -8.07
N LEU A 25 5.32 2.48 -7.89
CA LEU A 25 4.71 1.72 -8.99
C LEU A 25 3.96 2.63 -9.98
N ALA A 26 3.18 3.58 -9.47
CA ALA A 26 2.48 4.55 -10.30
C ALA A 26 3.45 5.42 -11.13
N LEU A 27 4.60 5.80 -10.57
CA LEU A 27 5.65 6.53 -11.31
C LEU A 27 6.27 5.65 -12.41
N LEU A 28 6.57 4.39 -12.12
CA LEU A 28 7.12 3.45 -13.09
C LEU A 28 6.15 3.21 -14.25
N VAL A 29 4.88 2.98 -13.96
CA VAL A 29 3.85 2.74 -14.98
C VAL A 29 3.57 4.00 -15.78
N ARG A 30 3.58 5.18 -15.16
CA ARG A 30 3.43 6.44 -15.89
C ARG A 30 4.58 6.71 -16.86
N ARG A 31 5.81 6.24 -16.56
CA ARG A 31 6.92 6.28 -17.52
C ARG A 31 6.69 5.36 -18.71
N ALA A 32 6.07 4.20 -18.51
CA ALA A 32 5.76 3.25 -19.57
C ALA A 32 4.53 3.65 -20.40
N ILE A 33 3.53 4.29 -19.79
CA ILE A 33 2.27 4.71 -20.44
C ILE A 33 2.09 6.22 -20.24
N PRO A 34 2.69 7.05 -21.13
CA PRO A 34 2.53 8.49 -21.09
C PRO A 34 1.09 8.85 -21.49
N GLY A 35 0.26 9.17 -20.50
CA GLY A 35 -1.16 9.50 -20.66
C GLY A 35 -2.05 8.96 -19.54
N ALA A 36 -1.56 7.97 -18.79
CA ALA A 36 -2.28 7.45 -17.64
C ALA A 36 -2.27 8.45 -16.46
N SER A 37 -3.42 8.63 -15.80
CA SER A 37 -3.55 9.49 -14.63
C SER A 37 -2.78 8.91 -13.44
N PHE A 38 -1.79 9.66 -12.96
CA PHE A 38 -0.97 9.26 -11.81
C PHE A 38 -1.82 8.98 -10.56
N ALA A 39 -2.82 9.82 -10.28
CA ALA A 39 -3.66 9.67 -9.09
C ALA A 39 -4.45 8.35 -9.11
N ARG A 40 -4.96 7.94 -10.29
CA ARG A 40 -5.66 6.64 -10.44
C ARG A 40 -4.72 5.46 -10.28
N LEU A 41 -3.55 5.52 -10.92
CA LEU A 41 -2.54 4.46 -10.78
C LEU A 41 -2.07 4.34 -9.34
N TRP A 42 -1.82 5.47 -8.68
CA TRP A 42 -1.38 5.52 -7.30
C TRP A 42 -2.41 4.91 -6.35
N ALA A 43 -3.67 5.34 -6.45
CA ALA A 43 -4.75 4.80 -5.63
C ALA A 43 -4.93 3.29 -5.86
N PHE A 44 -4.87 2.85 -7.12
CA PHE A 44 -4.98 1.43 -7.47
C PHE A 44 -3.84 0.61 -6.86
N TYR A 45 -2.57 1.00 -7.08
CA TYR A 45 -1.43 0.25 -6.57
C TYR A 45 -1.30 0.31 -5.05
N ALA A 46 -1.63 1.45 -4.42
CA ALA A 46 -1.65 1.57 -2.97
C ALA A 46 -2.70 0.64 -2.34
N ALA A 47 -3.91 0.62 -2.90
CA ALA A 47 -4.97 -0.30 -2.45
C ALA A 47 -4.60 -1.76 -2.71
N LEU A 48 -3.99 -2.07 -3.85
CA LEU A 48 -3.56 -3.43 -4.19
C LEU A 48 -2.46 -3.93 -3.26
N LEU A 49 -1.48 -3.08 -2.93
CA LEU A 49 -0.41 -3.40 -1.96
C LEU A 49 -0.97 -3.58 -0.56
N ALA A 50 -1.87 -2.70 -0.12
CA ALA A 50 -2.54 -2.82 1.16
C ALA A 50 -3.36 -4.12 1.23
N LEU A 51 -4.20 -4.40 0.23
CA LEU A 51 -5.01 -5.62 0.21
C LEU A 51 -4.15 -6.89 0.10
N GLY A 52 -3.12 -6.87 -0.74
CA GLY A 52 -2.22 -8.00 -0.94
C GLY A 52 -1.47 -8.35 0.34
N SER A 53 -0.89 -7.35 1.01
CA SER A 53 -0.23 -7.56 2.31
C SER A 53 -1.22 -7.98 3.41
N ALA A 54 -2.45 -7.47 3.42
CA ALA A 54 -3.50 -7.92 4.33
C ALA A 54 -3.80 -9.41 4.13
N ALA A 55 -3.95 -9.83 2.88
CA ALA A 55 -4.18 -11.23 2.52
C ALA A 55 -2.99 -12.12 2.90
N PHE A 56 -1.75 -11.67 2.69
CA PHE A 56 -0.55 -12.38 3.13
C PHE A 56 -0.52 -12.58 4.65
N PHE A 57 -0.83 -11.53 5.43
CA PHE A 57 -0.93 -11.65 6.88
C PHE A 57 -2.08 -12.57 7.30
N ALA A 58 -3.22 -12.52 6.61
CA ALA A 58 -4.36 -13.38 6.90
C ALA A 58 -4.07 -14.86 6.62
N ILE A 59 -3.34 -15.17 5.54
CA ILE A 59 -2.94 -16.53 5.18
C ILE A 59 -1.84 -17.03 6.13
N GLY A 60 -0.85 -16.21 6.45
CA GLY A 60 0.25 -16.58 7.35
C GLY A 60 -0.12 -16.68 8.83
N PHE A 61 -1.33 -16.23 9.20
CA PHE A 61 -1.88 -16.41 10.55
C PHE A 61 -2.62 -17.76 10.73
N TRP A 62 -2.79 -18.52 9.65
CA TRP A 62 -3.43 -19.84 9.63
C TRP A 62 -2.37 -20.95 9.68
#